data_AF-A0A4P7SLQ4-F1
#
_entry.id   AF-A0A4P7SLQ4-F1
#
_cell.length_a   1.000
_cell.length_b   1.000
_cell.length_c   1.000
_cell.angle_alpha   90.00
_cell.angle_beta   90.00
_cell.angle_gamma   90.00
#
_symmetry.space_group_name_H-M   'P 1'
#
loop_
_entity.id
_entity.type
_entity.pdbx_description
1 polymer ?
#
loop_
_entity_poly.entity_id
_entity_poly.type
_entity_poly.pdbx_seq_one_letter_code
_entity_poly.pdbx_strand_id
1 'polypeptide(L)'
;MTPPAPVPPALDGLHVLALPAGSDVLALARAWFPEAGWERVPTAGQPAVRPTGARFRGITVEPVATAGALVLAEGVTVTGPHPSDAAAARAMGLPAKDADLYGLPVVTPAGAAVTADLVAGWATAAARRTGGGIVPADRRYAVVPDPASALDLTLWSPVTIAAQDAVPLVRPALSGSRLGPTETPQQGSGAEGFSLTATYEYDGAVIVRLTRSREVPVVLSTLDWREHGPWGYHVTWRPPDPRELELEHPSQLHVVARQRVAPAVARVTATLWRAAGGTVVDAGGFVVPAAELDDRTRAVTR
;
A
#
# COMPACT_ATOMS: atom_id res chain seq x y z
N MET A 1 15.34 5.50 -30.31
CA MET A 1 15.64 4.71 -29.09
C MET A 1 15.62 5.69 -27.92
N THR A 2 14.69 5.54 -26.99
CA THR A 2 14.64 6.39 -25.78
C THR A 2 15.84 6.01 -24.90
N PRO A 3 16.63 6.99 -24.39
CA PRO A 3 17.72 6.68 -23.47
C PRO A 3 17.18 6.02 -22.18
N PRO A 4 17.94 5.11 -21.56
CA PRO A 4 17.52 4.49 -20.30
C PRO A 4 17.35 5.55 -19.20
N ALA A 5 16.43 5.29 -18.27
CA ALA A 5 16.18 6.19 -17.13
C ALA A 5 17.48 6.46 -16.34
N PRO A 6 17.81 7.72 -16.01
CA PRO A 6 19.05 8.07 -15.32
C PRO A 6 18.93 7.80 -13.82
N VAL A 7 19.24 6.59 -13.37
CA VAL A 7 19.29 6.24 -11.94
C VAL A 7 20.71 6.43 -11.39
N PRO A 8 20.88 6.65 -10.06
CA PRO A 8 22.19 6.72 -9.42
C PRO A 8 23.07 5.50 -9.74
N PRO A 9 24.41 5.67 -9.93
CA PRO A 9 25.31 4.56 -10.24
C PRO A 9 25.28 3.42 -9.20
N ALA A 10 25.02 3.76 -7.93
CA ALA A 10 24.88 2.78 -6.84
C ALA A 10 23.68 1.83 -7.02
N LEU A 11 22.73 2.18 -7.88
CA LEU A 11 21.51 1.43 -8.17
C LEU A 11 21.57 0.75 -9.55
N ASP A 12 22.76 0.66 -10.15
CA ASP A 12 22.93 0.01 -11.45
C ASP A 12 22.69 -1.49 -11.41
N GLY A 13 21.91 -2.00 -12.37
CA GLY A 13 21.47 -3.39 -12.42
C GLY A 13 20.41 -3.81 -11.39
N LEU A 14 19.87 -2.89 -10.58
CA LEU A 14 18.82 -3.18 -9.59
C LEU A 14 17.44 -2.69 -10.07
N HIS A 15 16.36 -3.29 -9.56
CA HIS A 15 15.06 -2.61 -9.61
C HIS A 15 15.11 -1.44 -8.62
N VAL A 16 14.52 -0.31 -8.97
CA VAL A 16 14.51 0.88 -8.11
C VAL A 16 13.08 1.16 -7.67
N LEU A 17 12.83 1.09 -6.36
CA LEU A 17 11.61 1.59 -5.75
C LEU A 17 11.80 3.07 -5.41
N ALA A 18 10.94 3.92 -5.93
CA ALA A 18 10.87 5.33 -5.59
C ALA A 18 9.66 5.58 -4.70
N LEU A 19 9.91 6.05 -3.48
CA LEU A 19 8.87 6.49 -2.55
C LEU A 19 8.94 8.02 -2.41
N PRO A 20 7.82 8.74 -2.17
CA PRO A 20 7.89 10.14 -1.79
C PRO A 20 8.87 10.35 -0.63
N ALA A 21 9.65 11.43 -0.69
CA ALA A 21 10.67 11.72 0.31
C ALA A 21 10.09 11.70 1.73
N GLY A 22 10.79 11.02 2.65
CA GLY A 22 10.38 10.87 4.05
C GLY A 22 9.34 9.77 4.32
N SER A 23 9.00 8.96 3.32
CA SER A 23 8.18 7.76 3.53
C SER A 23 8.87 6.77 4.47
N ASP A 24 8.12 6.18 5.41
CA ASP A 24 8.64 5.16 6.33
C ASP A 24 8.76 3.80 5.63
N VAL A 25 9.87 3.61 4.91
CA VAL A 25 10.16 2.36 4.18
C VAL A 25 10.25 1.15 5.10
N LEU A 26 10.68 1.32 6.35
CA LEU A 26 10.79 0.23 7.31
C LEU A 26 9.40 -0.26 7.73
N ALA A 27 8.47 0.65 8.02
CA ALA A 27 7.09 0.29 8.31
C ALA A 27 6.42 -0.41 7.10
N LEU A 28 6.67 0.07 5.89
CA LEU A 28 6.20 -0.57 4.66
C LEU A 28 6.79 -1.97 4.49
N ALA A 29 8.08 -2.16 4.75
CA ALA A 29 8.73 -3.47 4.68
C ALA A 29 8.15 -4.44 5.72
N ARG A 30 7.97 -4.01 6.96
CA ARG A 30 7.45 -4.83 8.07
C ARG A 30 6.03 -5.35 7.84
N ALA A 31 5.25 -4.67 7.00
CA ALA A 31 3.91 -5.13 6.64
C ALA A 31 3.93 -6.46 5.83
N TRP A 32 5.02 -6.74 5.12
CA TRP A 32 5.19 -7.96 4.31
C TRP A 32 6.28 -8.89 4.87
N PHE A 33 7.24 -8.33 5.59
CA PHE A 33 8.42 -9.02 6.10
C PHE A 33 8.58 -8.69 7.60
N PRO A 34 8.01 -9.50 8.51
CA PRO A 34 7.92 -9.16 9.94
C PRO A 34 9.27 -8.85 10.59
N GLU A 35 10.31 -9.57 10.16
CA GLU A 35 11.68 -9.44 10.66
C GLU A 35 12.48 -8.32 9.98
N ALA A 36 11.86 -7.52 9.10
CA ALA A 36 12.57 -6.46 8.41
C ALA A 36 13.20 -5.45 9.38
N GLY A 37 14.44 -5.08 9.10
CA GLY A 37 15.24 -4.25 9.98
C GLY A 37 16.47 -3.67 9.30
N TRP A 38 16.94 -2.54 9.81
CA TRP A 38 18.17 -1.92 9.35
C TRP A 38 19.38 -2.70 9.88
N GLU A 39 20.15 -3.31 8.98
CA GLU A 39 21.51 -3.75 9.29
C GLU A 39 22.44 -2.52 9.36
N ARG A 40 22.22 -1.57 8.45
CA ARG A 40 22.87 -0.25 8.48
C ARG A 40 21.81 0.82 8.39
N VAL A 41 21.67 1.60 9.45
CA VAL A 41 20.74 2.75 9.48
C VAL A 41 21.26 3.84 8.53
N PRO A 42 20.42 4.40 7.65
CA PRO A 42 20.84 5.50 6.79
C PRO A 42 21.12 6.75 7.62
N THR A 43 22.17 7.47 7.26
CA THR A 43 22.52 8.75 7.88
C THR A 43 22.35 9.87 6.87
N ALA A 44 21.51 10.85 7.24
CA ALA A 44 21.53 12.13 6.58
C ALA A 44 22.95 12.72 6.75
N GLY A 45 23.53 13.23 5.67
CA GLY A 45 24.81 13.90 5.76
C GLY A 45 24.72 15.02 6.80
N GLN A 46 25.58 15.00 7.82
CA GLN A 46 25.61 16.07 8.80
C GLN A 46 25.96 17.39 8.11
N PRO A 47 25.27 18.50 8.43
CA PRO A 47 25.62 19.80 7.88
C PRO A 47 27.09 20.06 8.17
N ALA A 48 27.81 20.48 7.14
CA ALA A 48 29.24 20.80 7.20
C ALA A 48 29.53 21.68 8.44
N VAL A 49 30.28 21.16 9.41
CA VAL A 49 30.83 22.00 10.47
C VAL A 49 31.83 22.93 9.77
N ARG A 50 31.49 24.22 9.64
CA ARG A 50 32.41 25.21 9.04
C ARG A 50 33.70 25.21 9.87
N PRO A 51 34.85 24.81 9.31
CA PRO A 51 36.08 24.81 10.08
C PRO A 51 36.45 26.27 10.41
N THR A 52 36.57 26.60 11.70
CA THR A 52 36.95 27.95 12.12
C THR A 52 38.47 28.12 12.04
N GLY A 53 38.92 29.01 11.15
CA GLY A 53 40.32 29.40 11.04
C GLY A 53 40.65 30.03 9.68
N ALA A 54 41.59 30.97 9.64
CA ALA A 54 41.98 31.69 8.41
C ALA A 54 42.42 30.75 7.26
N ARG A 55 42.93 29.57 7.61
CA ARG A 55 43.37 28.50 6.69
C ARG A 55 42.25 27.64 6.08
N PHE A 56 41.00 27.82 6.48
CA PHE A 56 39.85 27.04 5.98
C PHE A 56 38.77 27.92 5.32
N ARG A 57 39.06 29.20 5.05
CA ARG A 57 38.16 30.06 4.26
C ARG A 57 38.01 29.49 2.84
N GLY A 58 36.81 29.02 2.51
CA GLY A 58 36.47 28.51 1.17
C GLY A 58 36.35 26.99 1.05
N ILE A 59 36.60 26.23 2.13
CA ILE A 59 36.38 24.78 2.12
C ILE A 59 34.94 24.49 2.54
N THR A 60 34.12 24.12 1.56
CA THR A 60 32.81 23.49 1.80
C THR A 60 33.04 22.00 1.94
N VAL A 61 32.82 21.45 3.14
CA VAL A 61 32.76 20.00 3.32
C VAL A 61 31.36 19.58 2.90
N GLU A 62 31.20 18.85 1.81
CA GLU A 62 29.87 18.35 1.47
C GLU A 62 29.44 17.29 2.49
N PRO A 63 28.20 17.35 2.99
CA PRO A 63 27.64 16.30 3.84
C PRO A 63 27.68 14.97 3.10
N VAL A 64 28.41 13.98 3.62
CA VAL A 64 28.40 12.62 3.05
C VAL A 64 27.22 11.87 3.66
N ALA A 65 26.09 11.84 2.96
CA ALA A 65 24.99 10.94 3.30
C ALA A 65 25.42 9.49 3.02
N THR A 66 25.11 8.57 3.93
CA THR A 66 25.38 7.14 3.74
C THR A 66 24.06 6.41 3.54
N ALA A 67 23.94 5.72 2.40
CA ALA A 67 22.80 4.84 2.16
C ALA A 67 22.78 3.71 3.19
N GLY A 68 21.60 3.43 3.71
CA GLY A 68 21.33 2.32 4.60
C GLY A 68 21.22 0.99 3.86
N ALA A 69 21.20 -0.08 4.65
CA ALA A 69 20.98 -1.45 4.23
C ALA A 69 19.82 -2.01 5.05
N LEU A 70 18.65 -2.10 4.42
CA LEU A 70 17.43 -2.64 5.01
C LEU A 70 17.32 -4.12 4.65
N VAL A 71 17.46 -4.98 5.65
CA VAL A 71 17.26 -6.43 5.48
C VAL A 71 15.77 -6.69 5.47
N LEU A 72 15.26 -7.33 4.42
CA LEU A 72 13.87 -7.80 4.35
C LEU A 72 13.75 -9.20 4.94
N ALA A 73 14.71 -10.07 4.58
CA ALA A 73 14.86 -11.41 5.10
C ALA A 73 16.33 -11.82 5.00
N GLU A 74 16.69 -12.97 5.54
CA GLU A 74 18.06 -13.50 5.46
C GLU A 74 18.56 -13.52 4.00
N GLY A 75 19.68 -12.83 3.76
CA GLY A 75 20.31 -12.73 2.43
C GLY A 75 19.61 -11.81 1.43
N VAL A 76 18.55 -11.09 1.80
CA VAL A 76 17.80 -10.18 0.92
C VAL A 76 17.76 -8.78 1.51
N THR A 77 18.51 -7.87 0.88
CA THR A 77 18.73 -6.50 1.37
C THR A 77 18.34 -5.47 0.32
N VAL A 78 17.74 -4.37 0.79
CA VAL A 78 17.40 -3.17 0.04
C VAL A 78 18.36 -2.05 0.41
N THR A 79 18.92 -1.36 -0.58
CA THR A 79 19.89 -0.28 -0.35
C THR A 79 19.25 1.09 -0.58
N GLY A 80 19.46 2.03 0.32
CA GLY A 80 18.89 3.38 0.24
C GLY A 80 18.67 4.01 1.61
N PRO A 81 18.08 5.21 1.70
CA PRO A 81 17.57 6.00 0.58
C PRO A 81 18.69 6.68 -0.21
N HIS A 82 18.48 6.82 -1.52
CA HIS A 82 19.20 7.76 -2.37
C HIS A 82 18.25 8.91 -2.73
N PRO A 83 18.46 10.13 -2.21
CA PRO A 83 17.58 11.25 -2.51
C PRO A 83 17.56 11.59 -4.00
N SER A 84 16.37 11.87 -4.52
CA SER A 84 16.12 12.34 -5.87
C SER A 84 15.16 13.52 -5.81
N ASP A 85 15.54 14.63 -6.41
CA ASP A 85 14.61 15.76 -6.55
C ASP A 85 13.50 15.45 -7.58
N ALA A 86 12.47 16.29 -7.59
CA ALA A 86 11.34 16.18 -8.52
C ALA A 86 11.74 16.18 -10.01
N ALA A 87 12.82 16.87 -10.39
CA ALA A 87 13.27 16.95 -11.78
C ALA A 87 13.94 15.64 -12.22
N ALA A 88 14.80 15.07 -11.38
CA ALA A 88 15.40 13.77 -11.58
C ALA A 88 14.36 12.65 -11.57
N ALA A 89 13.39 12.69 -10.64
CA ALA A 89 12.26 11.77 -10.62
C ALA A 89 11.48 11.80 -11.94
N ARG A 90 11.14 12.99 -12.43
CA ARG A 90 10.47 13.17 -13.72
C ARG A 90 11.31 12.65 -14.89
N ALA A 91 12.62 12.86 -14.89
CA ALA A 91 13.53 12.36 -15.93
C ALA A 91 13.59 10.82 -15.97
N MET A 92 13.32 10.15 -14.84
CA MET A 92 13.17 8.69 -14.77
C MET A 92 11.78 8.19 -15.16
N GLY A 93 10.80 9.07 -15.43
CA GLY A 93 9.41 8.71 -15.71
C GLY A 93 8.55 8.51 -14.46
N LEU A 94 9.04 8.92 -13.29
CA LEU A 94 8.33 8.84 -12.01
C LEU A 94 7.50 10.12 -11.75
N PRO A 95 6.59 10.12 -10.76
CA PRO A 95 5.89 11.33 -10.34
C PRO A 95 6.87 12.48 -10.03
N ALA A 96 6.55 13.69 -10.51
CA ALA A 96 7.41 14.87 -10.36
C ALA A 96 7.35 15.45 -8.93
N LYS A 97 7.91 14.71 -7.98
CA LYS A 97 8.00 15.01 -6.55
C LYS A 97 9.35 14.54 -6.03
N ASP A 98 9.82 15.13 -4.94
CA ASP A 98 11.02 14.64 -4.27
C ASP A 98 10.78 13.21 -3.77
N ALA A 99 11.77 12.35 -3.99
CA ALA A 99 11.67 10.91 -3.76
C ALA A 99 12.93 10.35 -3.11
N ASP A 100 12.74 9.33 -2.30
CA ASP A 100 13.79 8.45 -1.80
C ASP A 100 13.83 7.19 -2.67
N LEU A 101 14.98 6.93 -3.30
CA LEU A 101 15.18 5.77 -4.16
C LEU A 101 15.82 4.62 -3.38
N TYR A 102 15.32 3.41 -3.62
CA TYR A 102 15.76 2.19 -2.97
C TYR A 102 16.08 1.12 -4.01
N GLY A 103 17.28 0.53 -3.93
CA GLY A 103 17.72 -0.57 -4.77
C GLY A 103 17.21 -1.91 -4.27
N LEU A 104 16.53 -2.65 -5.13
CA LEU A 104 15.95 -3.96 -4.88
C LEU A 104 16.71 -5.03 -5.70
N PRO A 105 16.98 -6.20 -5.12
CA PRO A 105 17.62 -7.28 -5.85
C PRO A 105 16.69 -7.81 -6.96
N VAL A 106 17.25 -8.04 -8.16
CA VAL A 106 16.54 -8.65 -9.30
C VAL A 106 16.36 -10.15 -9.11
N VAL A 107 17.28 -10.77 -8.39
CA VAL A 107 17.26 -12.20 -8.04
C VAL A 107 17.58 -12.35 -6.57
N THR A 108 16.95 -13.33 -5.93
CA THR A 108 17.26 -13.70 -4.55
C THR A 108 18.21 -14.90 -4.52
N PRO A 109 19.06 -15.04 -3.50
CA PRO A 109 19.94 -16.20 -3.37
C PRO A 109 19.14 -17.52 -3.34
N ALA A 110 19.73 -18.60 -3.86
CA ALA A 110 19.12 -19.92 -3.76
C ALA A 110 18.92 -20.30 -2.28
N GLY A 111 17.70 -20.70 -1.91
CA GLY A 111 17.33 -21.02 -0.54
C GLY A 111 16.96 -19.82 0.34
N ALA A 112 16.90 -18.60 -0.21
CA ALA A 112 16.39 -17.44 0.51
C ALA A 112 14.94 -17.68 0.96
N ALA A 113 14.60 -17.15 2.14
CA ALA A 113 13.25 -17.27 2.72
C ALA A 113 12.18 -16.49 1.93
N VAL A 114 12.59 -15.52 1.11
CA VAL A 114 11.71 -14.68 0.28
C VAL A 114 12.16 -14.71 -1.17
N THR A 115 11.20 -14.73 -2.09
CA THR A 115 11.46 -14.74 -3.53
C THR A 115 11.58 -13.33 -4.09
N ALA A 116 12.19 -13.19 -5.28
CA ALA A 116 12.25 -11.90 -5.96
C ALA A 116 10.85 -11.37 -6.33
N ASP A 117 9.91 -12.26 -6.69
CA ASP A 117 8.53 -11.90 -6.99
C ASP A 117 7.80 -11.32 -5.76
N LEU A 118 8.06 -11.85 -4.56
CA LEU A 118 7.48 -11.32 -3.32
C LEU A 118 8.01 -9.91 -3.02
N VAL A 119 9.31 -9.67 -3.26
CA VAL A 119 9.93 -8.34 -3.12
C VAL A 119 9.36 -7.36 -4.14
N ALA A 120 9.17 -7.78 -5.40
CA ALA A 120 8.56 -6.95 -6.44
C ALA A 120 7.07 -6.65 -6.14
N GLY A 121 6.34 -7.62 -5.61
CA GLY A 121 4.96 -7.45 -5.14
C GLY A 121 4.87 -6.43 -4.00
N TRP A 122 5.75 -6.53 -3.00
CA TRP A 122 5.86 -5.55 -1.92
C TRP A 122 6.18 -4.15 -2.45
N ALA A 123 7.19 -4.02 -3.32
CA ALA A 123 7.58 -2.74 -3.91
C ALA A 123 6.42 -2.09 -4.67
N THR A 124 5.65 -2.89 -5.42
CA THR A 124 4.45 -2.42 -6.15
C THR A 124 3.37 -1.95 -5.19
N ALA A 125 3.11 -2.69 -4.11
CA ALA A 125 2.14 -2.30 -3.09
C ALA A 125 2.56 -1.02 -2.35
N ALA A 126 3.84 -0.91 -1.98
CA ALA A 126 4.41 0.25 -1.33
C ALA A 126 4.33 1.49 -2.23
N ALA A 127 4.81 1.40 -3.47
CA ALA A 127 4.71 2.47 -4.46
C ALA A 127 3.26 2.92 -4.66
N ARG A 128 2.33 1.98 -4.82
CA ARG A 128 0.89 2.29 -4.96
C ARG A 128 0.36 3.05 -3.74
N ARG A 129 0.64 2.57 -2.53
CA ARG A 129 0.14 3.16 -1.28
C ARG A 129 0.63 4.60 -1.09
N THR A 130 1.90 4.86 -1.42
CA THR A 130 2.50 6.18 -1.20
C THR A 130 2.36 7.10 -2.42
N GLY A 131 1.90 6.61 -3.57
CA GLY A 131 1.93 7.35 -4.84
C GLY A 131 3.35 7.53 -5.40
N GLY A 132 4.20 6.54 -5.16
CA GLY A 132 5.55 6.40 -5.73
C GLY A 132 5.56 5.66 -7.06
N GLY A 133 6.68 5.05 -7.42
CA GLY A 133 6.84 4.28 -8.65
C GLY A 133 8.02 3.33 -8.61
N ILE A 134 8.19 2.55 -9.68
CA ILE A 134 9.25 1.55 -9.83
C ILE A 134 9.96 1.79 -11.16
N VAL A 135 11.29 1.79 -11.14
CA VAL A 135 12.10 1.71 -12.36
C VAL A 135 12.68 0.29 -12.44
N PRO A 136 12.29 -0.54 -13.43
CA PRO A 136 12.87 -1.86 -13.60
C PRO A 136 14.37 -1.79 -13.88
N ALA A 137 15.11 -2.87 -13.60
CA ALA A 137 16.56 -2.93 -13.80
C ALA A 137 17.00 -2.69 -15.25
N ASP A 138 16.15 -3.00 -16.23
CA ASP A 138 16.40 -2.72 -17.65
C ASP A 138 16.20 -1.25 -18.04
N ARG A 139 15.62 -0.45 -17.14
CA ARG A 139 15.38 1.00 -17.24
C ARG A 139 14.62 1.45 -18.49
N ARG A 140 13.82 0.56 -19.08
CA ARG A 140 13.10 0.85 -20.33
C ARG A 140 11.95 1.84 -20.11
N TYR A 141 11.21 1.66 -19.02
CA TYR A 141 10.13 2.56 -18.61
C TYR A 141 9.88 2.42 -17.11
N ALA A 142 9.53 3.52 -16.45
CA ALA A 142 9.03 3.47 -15.08
C ALA A 142 7.59 2.96 -15.07
N VAL A 143 7.25 2.22 -14.01
CA VAL A 143 5.90 1.78 -13.69
C VAL A 143 5.43 2.63 -12.52
N VAL A 144 4.30 3.31 -12.69
CA VAL A 144 3.67 4.12 -11.63
C VAL A 144 2.33 3.47 -11.30
N PRO A 145 2.28 2.62 -10.25
CA PRO A 145 1.03 1.96 -9.87
C PRO A 145 -0.05 2.99 -9.51
N ASP A 146 -1.25 2.81 -10.05
CA ASP A 146 -2.38 3.69 -9.77
C ASP A 146 -2.76 3.63 -8.28
N PRO A 147 -2.56 4.72 -7.50
CA PRO A 147 -2.81 4.73 -6.06
C PRO A 147 -4.29 4.50 -5.73
N ALA A 148 -5.21 4.88 -6.63
CA ALA A 148 -6.64 4.72 -6.41
C ALA A 148 -7.14 3.30 -6.71
N SER A 149 -6.30 2.40 -7.23
CA SER A 149 -6.68 1.01 -7.50
C SER A 149 -6.86 0.15 -6.24
N ALA A 150 -6.26 0.53 -5.10
CA ALA A 150 -6.36 -0.17 -3.82
C ALA A 150 -7.52 0.35 -2.97
N LEU A 151 -8.74 0.16 -3.45
CA LEU A 151 -9.96 0.66 -2.80
C LEU A 151 -10.47 -0.29 -1.71
N ASP A 152 -10.25 -1.59 -1.88
CA ASP A 152 -10.75 -2.62 -0.98
C ASP A 152 -10.11 -2.52 0.40
N LEU A 153 -10.94 -2.68 1.42
CA LEU A 153 -10.56 -2.67 2.83
C LEU A 153 -11.04 -3.94 3.50
N THR A 154 -10.22 -4.49 4.38
CA THR A 154 -10.61 -5.59 5.27
C THR A 154 -10.47 -5.15 6.71
N LEU A 155 -11.57 -5.18 7.46
CA LEU A 155 -11.54 -5.05 8.91
C LEU A 155 -11.35 -6.43 9.52
N TRP A 156 -10.27 -6.61 10.26
CA TRP A 156 -10.02 -7.78 11.09
C TRP A 156 -10.50 -7.49 12.50
N SER A 157 -11.45 -8.27 13.01
CA SER A 157 -12.00 -8.11 14.35
C SER A 157 -12.12 -9.44 15.12
N PRO A 158 -12.02 -9.41 16.46
CA PRO A 158 -12.45 -10.53 17.31
C PRO A 158 -13.98 -10.61 17.45
N VAL A 159 -14.73 -9.58 17.04
CA VAL A 159 -16.18 -9.44 17.23
C VAL A 159 -16.93 -9.67 15.93
N THR A 160 -17.94 -10.53 15.98
CA THR A 160 -18.91 -10.75 14.90
C THR A 160 -20.17 -9.93 15.11
N ILE A 161 -20.65 -9.28 14.06
CA ILE A 161 -21.96 -8.64 13.98
C ILE A 161 -22.89 -9.59 13.23
N ALA A 162 -24.08 -9.84 13.76
CA ALA A 162 -25.05 -10.68 13.07
C ALA A 162 -25.54 -10.00 11.79
N ALA A 163 -25.86 -10.80 10.76
CA ALA A 163 -26.34 -10.33 9.47
C ALA A 163 -27.48 -9.29 9.56
N GLN A 164 -28.43 -9.54 10.46
CA GLN A 164 -29.60 -8.68 10.71
C GLN A 164 -29.23 -7.32 11.32
N ASP A 165 -28.15 -7.24 12.08
CA ASP A 165 -27.66 -6.02 12.73
C ASP A 165 -26.69 -5.26 11.82
N ALA A 166 -25.97 -5.98 10.93
CA ALA A 166 -25.06 -5.37 9.97
C ALA A 166 -25.79 -4.49 8.95
N VAL A 167 -26.95 -4.93 8.45
CA VAL A 167 -27.74 -4.19 7.44
C VAL A 167 -28.09 -2.75 7.87
N PRO A 168 -28.74 -2.51 9.03
CA PRO A 168 -29.07 -1.15 9.46
C PRO A 168 -27.82 -0.31 9.74
N LEU A 169 -26.70 -0.93 10.16
CA LEU A 169 -25.44 -0.22 10.39
C LEU A 169 -24.83 0.32 9.09
N VAL A 170 -24.73 -0.50 8.04
CA VAL A 170 -24.01 -0.11 6.81
C VAL A 170 -24.89 0.66 5.82
N ARG A 171 -26.22 0.53 5.90
CA ARG A 171 -27.17 1.16 4.97
C ARG A 171 -26.98 2.68 4.81
N PRO A 172 -26.78 3.50 5.86
CA PRO A 172 -26.54 4.94 5.69
C PRO A 172 -25.30 5.25 4.86
N ALA A 173 -24.22 4.46 5.02
CA ALA A 173 -22.98 4.63 4.28
C ALA A 173 -23.11 4.29 2.77
N LEU A 174 -24.10 3.45 2.45
CA LEU A 174 -24.41 2.92 1.11
C LEU A 174 -25.58 3.67 0.44
N SER A 175 -25.80 4.93 0.83
CA SER A 175 -26.82 5.79 0.23
C SER A 175 -26.69 5.85 -1.29
N GLY A 176 -27.83 5.81 -2.00
CA GLY A 176 -27.88 5.80 -3.47
C GLY A 176 -27.71 4.42 -4.12
N SER A 177 -27.45 3.36 -3.33
CA SER A 177 -27.44 1.98 -3.81
C SER A 177 -28.77 1.26 -3.61
N ARG A 178 -28.98 0.18 -4.35
CA ARG A 178 -29.98 -0.85 -4.04
C ARG A 178 -29.31 -1.98 -3.28
N LEU A 179 -29.68 -2.18 -2.02
CA LEU A 179 -29.17 -3.27 -1.21
C LEU A 179 -29.95 -4.56 -1.52
N GLY A 180 -29.23 -5.61 -1.93
CA GLY A 180 -29.78 -6.94 -2.14
C GLY A 180 -30.08 -7.67 -0.82
N PRO A 181 -30.68 -8.88 -0.88
CA PRO A 181 -30.87 -9.71 0.29
C PRO A 181 -29.52 -10.12 0.90
N THR A 182 -29.49 -10.31 2.22
CA THR A 182 -28.31 -10.86 2.88
C THR A 182 -28.18 -12.34 2.58
N GLU A 183 -27.04 -12.73 2.02
CA GLU A 183 -26.72 -14.13 1.77
C GLU A 183 -25.98 -14.70 2.98
N THR A 184 -26.38 -15.88 3.42
CA THR A 184 -25.68 -16.63 4.47
C THR A 184 -25.26 -17.98 3.91
N PRO A 185 -24.10 -18.53 4.31
CA PRO A 185 -23.67 -19.84 3.86
C PRO A 185 -24.72 -20.90 4.12
N GLN A 186 -24.88 -21.84 3.19
CA GLN A 186 -25.85 -22.91 3.32
C GLN A 186 -25.51 -23.80 4.53
N GLN A 187 -26.55 -24.24 5.26
CA GLN A 187 -26.37 -25.13 6.41
C GLN A 187 -25.58 -26.39 6.00
N GLY A 188 -24.52 -26.70 6.76
CA GLY A 188 -23.63 -27.84 6.50
C GLY A 188 -22.39 -27.54 5.66
N SER A 189 -22.23 -26.33 5.12
CA SER A 189 -21.03 -25.94 4.34
C SER A 189 -19.77 -25.72 5.18
N GLY A 190 -19.91 -25.59 6.51
CA GLY A 190 -18.81 -25.25 7.41
C GLY A 190 -18.30 -23.81 7.29
N ALA A 191 -18.84 -23.01 6.36
CA ALA A 191 -18.53 -21.60 6.23
C ALA A 191 -19.37 -20.77 7.21
N GLU A 192 -18.71 -19.88 7.95
CA GLU A 192 -19.36 -18.96 8.89
C GLU A 192 -19.31 -17.52 8.37
N GLY A 193 -20.43 -16.80 8.44
CA GLY A 193 -20.51 -15.38 8.09
C GLY A 193 -21.72 -15.01 7.23
N PHE A 194 -21.60 -13.91 6.48
CA PHE A 194 -22.65 -13.40 5.59
C PHE A 194 -22.06 -12.57 4.45
N SER A 195 -22.86 -12.31 3.41
CA SER A 195 -22.56 -11.38 2.32
C SER A 195 -23.71 -10.41 2.08
N LEU A 196 -23.39 -9.13 1.89
CA LEU A 196 -24.30 -8.04 1.53
C LEU A 196 -23.79 -7.39 0.24
N THR A 197 -24.68 -7.22 -0.74
CA THR A 197 -24.35 -6.55 -2.00
C THR A 197 -25.17 -5.28 -2.16
N ALA A 198 -24.49 -4.15 -2.31
CA ALA A 198 -25.08 -2.85 -2.59
C ALA A 198 -24.73 -2.40 -4.01
N THR A 199 -25.72 -2.36 -4.90
CA THR A 199 -25.53 -2.05 -6.31
C THR A 199 -25.85 -0.59 -6.62
N TYR A 200 -24.93 0.08 -7.28
CA TYR A 200 -25.04 1.43 -7.83
C TYR A 200 -25.29 1.33 -9.34
N GLU A 201 -26.17 2.18 -9.87
CA GLU A 201 -26.59 2.12 -11.27
C GLU A 201 -25.43 2.26 -12.27
N TYR A 202 -24.49 3.16 -11.99
CA TYR A 202 -23.36 3.48 -12.87
C TYR A 202 -22.00 3.10 -12.31
N ASP A 203 -21.93 2.80 -11.01
CA ASP A 203 -20.65 2.66 -10.31
C ASP A 203 -20.34 1.23 -9.88
N GLY A 204 -21.17 0.25 -10.24
CA GLY A 204 -20.94 -1.17 -9.91
C GLY A 204 -21.50 -1.52 -8.53
N ALA A 205 -20.83 -2.39 -7.78
CA ALA A 205 -21.35 -2.87 -6.50
C ALA A 205 -20.29 -2.82 -5.39
N VAL A 206 -20.74 -2.47 -4.17
CA VAL A 206 -19.96 -2.68 -2.95
C VAL A 206 -20.46 -3.96 -2.29
N ILE A 207 -19.54 -4.87 -2.02
CA ILE A 207 -19.82 -6.15 -1.37
C ILE A 207 -19.17 -6.13 0.01
N VAL A 208 -19.98 -6.39 1.04
CA VAL A 208 -19.53 -6.57 2.42
C VAL A 208 -19.66 -8.05 2.75
N ARG A 209 -18.54 -8.71 3.01
CA ARG A 209 -18.51 -10.12 3.35
C ARG A 209 -17.82 -10.34 4.69
N LEU A 210 -18.54 -10.92 5.65
CA LEU A 210 -17.97 -11.45 6.88
C LEU A 210 -17.57 -12.90 6.65
N THR A 211 -16.32 -13.24 6.95
CA THR A 211 -15.83 -14.63 6.94
C THR A 211 -14.87 -14.87 8.09
N ARG A 212 -14.88 -16.09 8.64
CA ARG A 212 -13.81 -16.56 9.52
C ARG A 212 -12.62 -17.00 8.68
N SER A 213 -11.46 -16.40 8.90
CA SER A 213 -10.22 -16.82 8.23
C SER A 213 -9.28 -17.56 9.16
N ARG A 214 -8.50 -18.47 8.58
CA ARG A 214 -7.32 -19.08 9.22
C ARG A 214 -6.02 -18.43 8.77
N GLU A 215 -6.08 -17.71 7.66
CA GLU A 215 -4.96 -17.00 7.06
C GLU A 215 -5.21 -15.50 7.21
N VAL A 216 -4.27 -14.81 7.83
CA VAL A 216 -4.34 -13.37 8.08
C VAL A 216 -3.18 -12.67 7.36
N PRO A 217 -3.35 -11.40 6.94
CA PRO A 217 -2.26 -10.62 6.39
C PRO A 217 -1.05 -10.58 7.33
N VAL A 218 0.15 -10.67 6.75
CA VAL A 218 1.41 -10.74 7.48
C VAL A 218 1.57 -9.58 8.47
N VAL A 219 1.13 -8.37 8.11
CA VAL A 219 1.17 -7.21 9.00
C VAL A 219 0.48 -7.44 10.36
N LEU A 220 -0.56 -8.28 10.42
CA LEU A 220 -1.27 -8.56 11.66
C LEU A 220 -0.46 -9.45 12.62
N SER A 221 0.53 -10.19 12.12
CA SER A 221 1.46 -10.95 12.98
C SER A 221 2.33 -10.04 13.87
N THR A 222 2.40 -8.75 13.55
CA THR A 222 3.12 -7.74 14.34
C THR A 222 2.28 -7.14 15.47
N LEU A 223 0.99 -7.49 15.54
CA LEU A 223 0.02 -6.98 16.51
C LEU A 223 -0.41 -8.07 17.50
N ASP A 224 -1.03 -7.69 18.62
CA ASP A 224 -1.66 -8.67 19.51
C ASP A 224 -2.87 -9.30 18.78
N TRP A 225 -2.95 -10.63 18.78
CA TRP A 225 -4.04 -11.36 18.13
C TRP A 225 -5.44 -10.94 18.63
N ARG A 226 -5.54 -10.43 19.86
CA ARG A 226 -6.80 -9.91 20.43
C ARG A 226 -7.26 -8.63 19.77
N GLU A 227 -6.36 -7.88 19.15
CA GLU A 227 -6.67 -6.62 18.47
C GLU A 227 -7.31 -6.86 17.10
N HIS A 228 -7.06 -8.01 16.47
CA HIS A 228 -7.54 -8.27 15.10
C HIS A 228 -8.43 -9.51 14.98
N GLY A 229 -8.31 -10.50 15.88
CA GLY A 229 -9.12 -11.72 15.85
C GLY A 229 -9.11 -12.49 14.50
N PRO A 230 -9.96 -13.52 14.37
CA PRO A 230 -10.01 -14.37 13.18
C PRO A 230 -11.06 -13.94 12.15
N TRP A 231 -11.85 -12.90 12.41
CA TRP A 231 -12.96 -12.51 11.54
C TRP A 231 -12.57 -11.36 10.62
N GLY A 232 -12.73 -11.57 9.32
CA GLY A 232 -12.53 -10.55 8.29
C GLY A 232 -13.86 -10.04 7.76
N TYR A 233 -14.10 -8.74 7.90
CA TYR A 233 -15.13 -8.01 7.12
C TYR A 233 -14.46 -7.44 5.88
N HIS A 234 -14.60 -8.14 4.77
CA HIS A 234 -14.10 -7.71 3.47
C HIS A 234 -15.10 -6.74 2.84
N VAL A 235 -14.69 -5.49 2.65
CA VAL A 235 -15.47 -4.46 1.97
C VAL A 235 -14.80 -4.21 0.63
N THR A 236 -15.37 -4.81 -0.41
CA THR A 236 -14.77 -4.85 -1.76
C THR A 236 -15.65 -4.15 -2.76
N TRP A 237 -15.04 -3.46 -3.73
CA TRP A 237 -15.76 -2.91 -4.87
C TRP A 237 -15.65 -3.82 -6.10
N ARG A 238 -16.78 -4.04 -6.77
CA ARG A 238 -16.83 -4.66 -8.09
C ARG A 238 -17.27 -3.63 -9.12
N PRO A 239 -16.43 -3.29 -10.11
CA PRO A 239 -16.81 -2.34 -11.16
C PRO A 239 -17.95 -2.90 -12.03
N PRO A 240 -18.66 -2.03 -12.78
CA PRO A 240 -19.66 -2.46 -13.77
C PRO A 240 -19.10 -3.44 -14.81
N ASP A 241 -17.86 -3.21 -15.27
CA ASP A 241 -17.11 -4.12 -16.13
C ASP A 241 -15.86 -4.62 -15.38
N PRO A 242 -15.82 -5.91 -14.97
CA PRO A 242 -14.66 -6.52 -14.32
C PRO A 242 -13.37 -6.48 -15.13
N ARG A 243 -13.43 -6.43 -16.46
CA ARG A 243 -12.24 -6.46 -17.33
C ARG A 243 -11.36 -5.22 -17.15
N GLU A 244 -11.95 -4.11 -16.74
CA GLU A 244 -11.22 -2.87 -16.44
C GLU A 244 -10.18 -3.03 -15.33
N LEU A 245 -10.32 -4.03 -14.45
CA LEU A 245 -9.34 -4.33 -13.39
C LEU A 245 -8.04 -4.93 -13.95
N GLU A 246 -8.07 -5.50 -15.15
CA GLU A 246 -6.92 -6.14 -15.79
C GLU A 246 -6.14 -5.18 -16.70
N LEU A 247 -6.70 -3.99 -16.97
CA LEU A 247 -6.10 -2.99 -17.85
C LEU A 247 -5.07 -2.15 -17.09
N GLU A 248 -3.90 -1.98 -17.69
CA GLU A 248 -2.87 -1.05 -17.18
C GLU A 248 -3.39 0.39 -17.13
N HIS A 249 -4.19 0.76 -18.13
CA HIS A 249 -4.79 2.09 -18.27
C HIS A 249 -6.32 1.92 -18.40
N PRO A 250 -7.06 1.90 -17.27
CA PRO A 250 -8.51 1.74 -17.31
C PRO A 250 -9.20 2.96 -17.93
N SER A 251 -10.45 2.78 -18.37
CA SER A 251 -11.22 3.87 -18.95
C SER A 251 -11.50 4.99 -17.95
N GLN A 252 -11.74 6.20 -18.45
CA GLN A 252 -12.11 7.35 -17.60
C GLN A 252 -13.42 7.09 -16.83
N LEU A 253 -14.36 6.34 -17.42
CA LEU A 253 -15.60 5.96 -16.75
C LEU A 253 -15.33 5.04 -15.55
N HIS A 254 -14.42 4.07 -15.70
CA HIS A 254 -13.98 3.22 -14.59
C HIS A 254 -13.34 4.05 -13.47
N VAL A 255 -12.43 4.98 -13.82
CA VAL A 255 -11.75 5.84 -12.84
C VAL A 255 -12.76 6.70 -12.08
N VAL A 256 -13.73 7.32 -12.77
CA VAL A 256 -14.79 8.12 -12.15
C VAL A 256 -15.67 7.27 -11.23
N ALA A 257 -16.10 6.09 -11.69
CA ALA A 257 -16.91 5.17 -10.88
C ALA A 257 -16.21 4.78 -9.58
N ARG A 258 -14.93 4.41 -9.69
CA ARG A 258 -14.07 4.08 -8.55
C ARG A 258 -13.94 5.23 -7.56
N GLN A 259 -13.68 6.44 -8.06
CA GLN A 259 -13.57 7.66 -7.24
C GLN A 259 -14.86 7.96 -6.47
N ARG A 260 -16.03 7.79 -7.11
CA ARG A 260 -17.33 8.01 -6.46
C ARG A 260 -17.65 6.97 -5.37
N VAL A 261 -17.22 5.72 -5.55
CA VAL A 261 -17.48 4.63 -4.62
C VAL A 261 -16.47 4.56 -3.46
N ALA A 262 -15.23 5.03 -3.64
CA ALA A 262 -14.19 4.96 -2.61
C ALA A 262 -14.63 5.47 -1.22
N PRO A 263 -15.30 6.64 -1.09
CA PRO A 263 -15.79 7.10 0.20
C PRO A 263 -16.86 6.18 0.81
N ALA A 264 -17.67 5.49 0.01
CA ALA A 264 -18.67 4.54 0.52
C ALA A 264 -17.99 3.31 1.15
N VAL A 265 -16.96 2.76 0.51
CA VAL A 265 -16.18 1.64 1.08
C VAL A 265 -15.49 2.04 2.38
N ALA A 266 -14.89 3.22 2.42
CA ALA A 266 -14.29 3.75 3.66
C ALA A 266 -15.34 3.94 4.77
N ARG A 267 -16.50 4.54 4.47
CA ARG A 267 -17.57 4.75 5.46
C ARG A 267 -18.17 3.45 5.99
N VAL A 268 -18.36 2.44 5.13
CA VAL A 268 -18.82 1.11 5.56
C VAL A 268 -17.79 0.50 6.51
N THR A 269 -16.52 0.50 6.12
CA THR A 269 -15.43 -0.04 6.94
C THR A 269 -15.33 0.69 8.29
N ALA A 270 -15.38 2.02 8.30
CA ALA A 270 -15.36 2.82 9.53
C ALA A 270 -16.57 2.56 10.43
N THR A 271 -17.74 2.26 9.83
CA THR A 271 -18.96 1.95 10.59
C THR A 271 -18.87 0.57 11.24
N LEU A 272 -18.37 -0.43 10.52
CA LEU A 272 -18.09 -1.75 11.07
C LEU A 272 -16.99 -1.68 12.15
N TRP A 273 -15.93 -0.92 11.91
CA TRP A 273 -14.84 -0.73 12.87
C TRP A 273 -15.32 -0.09 14.18
N ARG A 274 -16.19 0.91 14.13
CA ARG A 274 -16.80 1.50 15.33
C ARG A 274 -17.69 0.53 16.11
N ALA A 275 -18.32 -0.42 15.42
CA ALA A 275 -19.24 -1.38 16.03
C ALA A 275 -18.52 -2.63 16.59
N ALA A 276 -17.47 -3.10 15.89
CA ALA A 276 -16.78 -4.36 16.21
C ALA A 276 -15.37 -4.16 16.79
N GLY A 277 -14.82 -2.94 16.75
CA GLY A 277 -13.39 -2.72 16.95
C GLY A 277 -12.55 -3.44 15.90
N GLY A 278 -11.23 -3.48 16.09
CA GLY A 278 -10.33 -4.25 15.23
C GLY A 278 -9.23 -3.44 14.55
N THR A 279 -8.56 -4.08 13.59
CA THR A 279 -7.53 -3.49 12.74
C THR A 279 -7.99 -3.49 11.28
N VAL A 280 -7.90 -2.33 10.62
CA VAL A 280 -8.21 -2.20 9.19
C VAL A 280 -6.94 -2.39 8.38
N VAL A 281 -7.00 -3.22 7.33
CA VAL A 281 -5.92 -3.50 6.39
C VAL A 281 -6.40 -3.22 4.98
N ASP A 282 -5.58 -2.54 4.18
CA ASP A 282 -5.88 -2.29 2.76
C ASP A 282 -5.53 -3.47 1.86
N ALA A 283 -5.92 -3.39 0.58
CA ALA A 283 -5.60 -4.41 -0.42
C ALA A 283 -4.08 -4.60 -0.66
N GLY A 284 -3.23 -3.67 -0.22
CA GLY A 284 -1.77 -3.78 -0.27
C GLY A 284 -1.17 -4.52 0.94
N GLY A 285 -1.99 -4.92 1.91
CA GLY A 285 -1.52 -5.59 3.12
C GLY A 285 -0.99 -4.62 4.18
N PHE A 286 -1.31 -3.31 4.08
CA PHE A 286 -0.87 -2.31 5.04
C PHE A 286 -1.99 -1.93 6.01
N VAL A 287 -1.65 -1.69 7.28
CA VAL A 287 -2.60 -1.17 8.27
C VAL A 287 -3.04 0.24 7.85
N VAL A 288 -4.35 0.50 7.95
CA VAL A 288 -4.96 1.81 7.72
C VAL A 288 -5.28 2.41 9.10
N PRO A 289 -4.54 3.44 9.55
CA PRO A 289 -4.83 4.12 10.80
C PRO A 289 -6.21 4.81 10.78
N ALA A 290 -6.79 5.04 11.95
CA ALA A 290 -8.09 5.69 12.09
C ALA A 290 -8.15 7.07 11.39
N ALA A 291 -7.10 7.88 11.52
CA ALA A 291 -7.02 9.19 10.85
C ALA A 291 -7.05 9.06 9.32
N GLU A 292 -6.31 8.10 8.77
CA GLU A 292 -6.30 7.83 7.33
C GLU A 292 -7.67 7.33 6.85
N LEU A 293 -8.31 6.44 7.62
CA LEU A 293 -9.65 5.96 7.32
C LEU A 293 -10.68 7.10 7.33
N ASP A 294 -10.61 7.99 8.32
CA ASP A 294 -11.46 9.18 8.41
C ASP A 294 -11.26 10.11 7.21
N ASP A 295 -10.02 10.36 6.79
CA ASP A 295 -9.73 11.14 5.59
C ASP A 295 -10.34 10.52 4.34
N ARG A 296 -10.25 9.18 4.18
CA ARG A 296 -10.89 8.45 3.07
C ARG A 296 -12.42 8.56 3.10
N THR A 297 -13.05 8.68 4.28
CA THR A 297 -14.50 8.89 4.37
C THR A 297 -14.95 10.28 3.90
N ARG A 298 -14.06 11.28 4.10
CA ARG A 298 -14.29 12.70 3.82
C ARG A 298 -13.79 13.14 2.47
N ALA A 299 -13.03 12.29 1.78
CA ALA A 299 -12.54 12.54 0.43
C ALA A 299 -13.73 12.84 -0.50
N VAL A 300 -14.09 14.11 -0.57
CA VAL A 300 -14.95 14.68 -1.59
C VAL A 300 -14.01 15.01 -2.73
N THR A 301 -14.23 14.37 -3.87
CA THR A 301 -13.46 14.55 -5.09
C THR A 301 -13.25 16.04 -5.37
N ARG A 302 -11.99 16.49 -5.36
CA ARG A 302 -11.58 17.71 -6.06
C ARG A 302 -11.22 17.34 -7.49
#